data_AF-A0A3M1M2F9-F1
#
_entry.id   AF-A0A3M1M2F9-F1
#
_cell.length_a   1.000
_cell.length_b   1.000
_cell.length_c   1.000
_cell.angle_alpha   90.00
_cell.angle_beta   90.00
_cell.angle_gamma   90.00
#
_symmetry.space_group_name_H-M   'P 1'
#
loop_
_entity.id
_entity.type
_entity.pdbx_description
1 polymer ?
#
loop_
_entity_poly.entity_id
_entity_poly.type
_entity_poly.pdbx_seq_one_letter_code
_entity_poly.pdbx_strand_id
1 'polypeptide(L)'
;MAKKKASGDAKEHVAIHADVICAKCFSLVDKNGRERVSMSMTGANEECAQICIYGDDDEPRITMQVHRDESAIAIEQTGSLPGVSLVVSNRSNGIGIADLQGRPIYQCGIYRDPSHAGRNGKPAIILRDFETGDGWEIILGNSSK
;
A
#
# COMPACT_ATOMS: atom_id res chain seq x y z
N MET A 1 13.09 41.97 -41.77
CA MET A 1 13.22 41.13 -40.55
C MET A 1 11.83 40.68 -40.13
N ALA A 2 11.49 39.41 -40.35
CA ALA A 2 10.19 38.86 -39.93
C ALA A 2 10.29 38.35 -38.48
N LYS A 3 9.50 38.92 -37.57
CA LYS A 3 9.34 38.41 -36.20
C LYS A 3 8.49 37.14 -36.26
N LYS A 4 9.12 35.98 -36.01
CA LYS A 4 8.45 34.68 -35.85
C LYS A 4 7.64 34.74 -34.55
N LYS A 5 6.31 34.77 -34.64
CA LYS A 5 5.41 34.59 -33.50
C LYS A 5 5.52 33.12 -33.06
N ALA A 6 6.04 32.87 -31.87
CA ALA A 6 5.87 31.59 -31.21
C ALA A 6 4.40 31.49 -30.77
N SER A 7 3.56 30.81 -31.55
CA SER A 7 2.26 30.34 -31.08
C SER A 7 2.52 29.08 -30.25
N GLY A 8 2.79 29.26 -28.96
CA GLY A 8 2.67 28.17 -28.01
C GLY A 8 1.19 27.90 -27.83
N ASP A 9 0.69 26.81 -28.42
CA ASP A 9 -0.63 26.27 -28.13
C ASP A 9 -0.66 25.87 -26.65
N ALA A 10 -1.14 26.77 -25.80
CA ALA A 10 -1.52 26.42 -24.45
C ALA A 10 -2.68 25.44 -24.57
N LYS A 11 -2.42 24.15 -24.34
CA LYS A 11 -3.47 23.15 -24.26
C LYS A 11 -4.44 23.58 -23.18
N GLU A 12 -5.68 23.84 -23.60
CA GLU A 12 -6.76 24.20 -22.71
C GLU A 12 -7.01 23.01 -21.76
N HIS A 13 -6.72 23.21 -20.48
CA HIS A 13 -7.00 22.20 -19.47
C HIS A 13 -8.52 22.20 -19.24
N VAL A 14 -9.20 21.13 -19.67
CA VAL A 14 -10.61 20.93 -19.34
C VAL A 14 -10.68 20.55 -17.86
N ALA A 15 -11.17 21.47 -17.04
CA ALA A 15 -11.44 21.21 -15.63
C ALA A 15 -12.80 20.52 -15.50
N ILE A 16 -12.82 19.36 -14.84
CA ILE A 16 -14.07 18.71 -14.42
C ILE A 16 -14.37 19.20 -13.01
N HIS A 17 -15.49 19.91 -12.85
CA HIS A 17 -16.03 20.27 -11.55
C HIS A 17 -17.25 19.39 -11.27
N ALA A 18 -17.15 18.55 -10.25
CA ALA A 18 -18.25 17.73 -9.78
C ALA A 18 -18.20 17.67 -8.26
N ASP A 19 -19.36 17.78 -7.61
CA ASP A 19 -19.47 17.61 -6.16
C ASP A 19 -19.30 16.14 -5.77
N VAL A 20 -19.70 15.23 -6.65
CA VAL A 20 -19.60 13.77 -6.46
C VAL A 20 -19.23 13.11 -7.79
N ILE A 21 -18.24 12.22 -7.75
CA ILE A 21 -17.88 11.32 -8.85
C ILE A 21 -18.15 9.89 -8.39
N CYS A 22 -19.11 9.22 -9.02
CA CYS A 22 -19.43 7.81 -8.77
C CYS A 22 -18.82 6.94 -9.88
N ALA A 23 -17.74 6.24 -9.58
CA ALA A 23 -17.07 5.34 -10.52
C ALA A 23 -16.53 4.11 -9.80
N LYS A 24 -16.54 2.96 -10.48
CA LYS A 24 -15.86 1.75 -9.97
C LYS A 24 -14.34 1.83 -10.13
N CYS A 25 -13.89 2.60 -11.12
CA CYS A 25 -12.49 2.82 -11.42
C CYS A 25 -12.29 4.24 -11.96
N PHE A 26 -11.20 4.88 -11.56
CA PHE A 26 -10.74 6.18 -12.04
C PHE A 26 -9.24 6.11 -12.30
N SER A 27 -8.81 6.55 -13.48
CA SER A 27 -7.41 6.47 -13.92
C SER A 27 -6.88 7.83 -14.36
N LEU A 28 -5.68 8.17 -13.92
CA LEU A 28 -4.89 9.27 -14.45
C LEU A 28 -3.93 8.72 -15.50
N VAL A 29 -4.09 9.18 -16.74
CA VAL A 29 -3.25 8.78 -17.88
C VAL A 29 -2.30 9.89 -18.28
N ASP A 30 -1.10 9.54 -18.73
CA ASP A 30 -0.13 10.50 -19.25
C ASP A 30 -0.45 10.92 -20.70
N LYS A 31 0.38 11.80 -21.26
CA LYS A 31 0.24 12.30 -22.64
C LYS A 31 0.29 11.22 -23.72
N ASN A 32 0.82 10.04 -23.40
CA ASN A 32 0.93 8.88 -24.29
C ASN A 32 -0.21 7.88 -24.06
N GLY A 33 -1.16 8.20 -23.16
CA GLY A 33 -2.28 7.33 -22.81
C GLY A 33 -1.93 6.23 -21.82
N ARG A 34 -0.76 6.29 -21.16
CA ARG A 34 -0.37 5.29 -20.16
C ARG A 34 -0.94 5.63 -18.79
N GLU A 35 -1.50 4.65 -18.10
CA GLU A 35 -1.98 4.80 -16.73
C GLU A 35 -0.80 5.06 -15.77
N ARG A 36 -0.92 6.11 -14.96
CA ARG A 36 0.09 6.48 -13.94
C ARG A 36 -0.45 6.39 -12.53
N VAL A 37 -1.76 6.58 -12.38
CA VAL A 37 -2.46 6.36 -11.12
C VAL A 37 -3.81 5.72 -11.44
N SER A 38 -4.21 4.72 -10.66
CA SER A 38 -5.59 4.22 -10.66
C SER A 38 -6.15 4.22 -9.25
N MET A 39 -7.46 4.43 -9.16
CA MET A 39 -8.27 4.24 -7.97
C MET A 39 -9.43 3.32 -8.34
N SER A 40 -9.55 2.16 -7.71
CA SER A 40 -10.54 1.14 -8.09
C SER A 40 -11.08 0.37 -6.89
N MET A 41 -12.33 -0.10 -7.01
CA MET A 41 -12.85 -1.14 -6.14
C MET A 41 -12.47 -2.52 -6.71
N THR A 42 -11.82 -3.35 -5.89
CA THR A 42 -11.29 -4.67 -6.26
C THR A 42 -11.70 -5.75 -5.25
N GLY A 43 -11.26 -6.99 -5.47
CA GLY A 43 -11.54 -8.14 -4.62
C GLY A 43 -12.91 -8.78 -4.87
N ALA A 44 -13.14 -9.94 -4.26
CA ALA A 44 -14.45 -10.57 -4.28
C ALA A 44 -15.47 -9.62 -3.62
N ASN A 45 -16.58 -9.35 -4.30
CA ASN A 45 -17.64 -8.42 -3.88
C ASN A 45 -17.26 -6.93 -3.83
N GLU A 46 -16.16 -6.50 -4.47
CA GLU A 46 -15.78 -5.07 -4.55
C GLU A 46 -15.56 -4.43 -3.16
N GLU A 47 -15.09 -5.21 -2.18
CA GLU A 47 -14.89 -4.75 -0.79
C GLU A 47 -13.52 -4.12 -0.53
N CYS A 48 -12.63 -4.08 -1.54
CA CYS A 48 -11.31 -3.50 -1.42
C CYS A 48 -11.18 -2.22 -2.23
N ALA A 49 -11.08 -1.07 -1.57
CA ALA A 49 -10.62 0.14 -2.25
C ALA A 49 -9.11 0.03 -2.47
N GLN A 50 -8.65 0.26 -3.70
CA GLN A 50 -7.24 0.20 -4.08
C GLN A 50 -6.83 1.48 -4.79
N ILE A 51 -5.63 1.96 -4.50
CA ILE A 51 -4.93 3.00 -5.26
C ILE A 51 -3.57 2.46 -5.69
N CYS A 52 -3.28 2.51 -6.98
CA CYS A 52 -1.98 2.12 -7.54
C CYS A 52 -1.29 3.33 -8.16
N ILE A 53 0.01 3.47 -7.90
CA ILE A 53 0.89 4.43 -8.59
C ILE A 53 1.90 3.61 -9.39
N TYR A 54 1.97 3.84 -10.69
CA TYR A 54 2.77 3.04 -11.62
C TYR A 54 4.09 3.72 -11.99
N GLY A 55 5.11 2.91 -12.20
CA GLY A 55 6.39 3.31 -12.78
C GLY A 55 6.33 3.47 -14.30
N ASP A 56 7.47 3.85 -14.89
CA ASP A 56 7.61 4.03 -16.35
C ASP A 56 7.50 2.73 -17.16
N ASP A 57 7.70 1.59 -16.49
CA ASP A 57 7.54 0.24 -17.01
C ASP A 57 6.10 -0.29 -16.90
N ASP A 58 5.16 0.58 -16.49
CA ASP A 58 3.73 0.28 -16.32
C ASP A 58 3.45 -0.75 -15.20
N GLU A 59 4.42 -0.98 -14.33
CA GLU A 59 4.30 -1.80 -13.12
C GLU A 59 4.00 -0.90 -11.90
N PRO A 60 3.13 -1.34 -10.97
CA PRO A 60 2.94 -0.71 -9.68
C PRO A 60 4.27 -0.44 -8.94
N ARG A 61 4.33 0.69 -8.24
CA ARG A 61 5.40 1.11 -7.33
C ARG A 61 4.90 1.38 -5.93
N ILE A 62 3.66 1.85 -5.83
CA ILE A 62 2.98 2.04 -4.58
C ILE A 62 1.57 1.49 -4.73
N THR A 63 1.20 0.57 -3.85
CA THR A 63 -0.15 0.04 -3.75
C THR A 63 -0.70 0.40 -2.37
N MET A 64 -1.87 1.02 -2.34
CA MET A 64 -2.61 1.29 -1.11
C MET A 64 -3.93 0.54 -1.18
N GLN A 65 -4.23 -0.25 -0.16
CA GLN A 65 -5.43 -1.09 -0.10
C GLN A 65 -6.15 -0.89 1.23
N VAL A 66 -7.48 -0.82 1.16
CA VAL A 66 -8.35 -0.77 2.31
C VAL A 66 -9.43 -1.83 2.13
N HIS A 67 -9.33 -2.86 2.95
CA HIS A 67 -10.35 -3.89 3.16
C HIS A 67 -11.16 -3.57 4.42
N ARG A 68 -12.25 -4.33 4.63
CA ARG A 68 -13.09 -4.22 5.83
C ARG A 68 -12.29 -4.39 7.15
N ASP A 69 -11.34 -5.32 7.18
CA ASP A 69 -10.63 -5.72 8.40
C ASP A 69 -9.13 -5.36 8.41
N GLU A 70 -8.62 -4.84 7.29
CA GLU A 70 -7.21 -4.62 7.05
C GLU A 70 -6.99 -3.44 6.11
N SER A 71 -5.98 -2.63 6.39
CA SER A 71 -5.48 -1.58 5.52
C SER A 71 -3.98 -1.77 5.33
N ALA A 72 -3.52 -1.63 4.09
CA ALA A 72 -2.13 -1.87 3.73
C ALA A 72 -1.61 -0.78 2.79
N ILE A 73 -0.34 -0.44 2.97
CA ILE A 73 0.45 0.34 2.02
C ILE A 73 1.67 -0.51 1.68
N ALA A 74 1.88 -0.81 0.40
CA ALA A 74 3.04 -1.53 -0.09
C ALA A 74 3.85 -0.64 -1.05
N ILE A 75 5.17 -0.68 -0.90
CA ILE A 75 6.13 -0.19 -1.88
C ILE A 75 6.62 -1.40 -2.65
N GLU A 76 6.28 -1.43 -3.92
CA GLU A 76 6.51 -2.56 -4.81
C GLU A 76 7.90 -2.45 -5.45
N GLN A 77 8.53 -3.61 -5.62
CA GLN A 77 9.73 -3.81 -6.42
C GLN A 77 9.35 -4.13 -7.87
N THR A 78 10.35 -4.32 -8.72
CA THR A 78 10.15 -4.70 -10.13
C THR A 78 9.32 -5.98 -10.23
N GLY A 79 8.21 -5.94 -10.99
CA GLY A 79 7.31 -7.08 -11.15
C GLY A 79 6.21 -7.20 -10.08
N SER A 80 5.76 -6.08 -9.49
CA SER A 80 4.58 -6.02 -8.60
C SER A 80 4.68 -6.83 -7.30
N LEU A 81 5.88 -7.03 -6.78
CA LEU A 81 6.10 -7.74 -5.51
C LEU A 81 6.45 -6.73 -4.41
N PRO A 82 5.88 -6.86 -3.20
CA PRO A 82 6.13 -5.89 -2.13
C PRO A 82 7.56 -6.04 -1.66
N GLY A 83 8.34 -4.96 -1.71
CA GLY A 83 9.65 -4.90 -1.07
C GLY A 83 9.56 -4.42 0.37
N VAL A 84 8.66 -3.46 0.62
CA VAL A 84 8.35 -2.93 1.95
C VAL A 84 6.85 -2.77 2.08
N SER A 85 6.28 -3.17 3.20
CA SER A 85 4.85 -3.00 3.48
C SER A 85 4.60 -2.46 4.89
N LEU A 86 3.57 -1.64 5.01
CA LEU A 86 2.96 -1.23 6.27
C LEU A 86 1.55 -1.79 6.29
N VAL A 87 1.24 -2.59 7.30
CA VAL A 87 -0.07 -3.22 7.46
C VAL A 87 -0.67 -2.80 8.79
N VAL A 88 -1.94 -2.44 8.76
CA VAL A 88 -2.78 -2.08 9.90
C VAL A 88 -4.03 -2.93 9.82
N SER A 89 -4.25 -3.81 10.78
CA SER A 89 -5.41 -4.69 10.85
C SER A 89 -6.01 -4.69 12.24
N ASN A 90 -7.22 -5.24 12.37
CA ASN A 90 -7.89 -5.40 13.66
C ASN A 90 -7.06 -6.19 14.70
N ARG A 91 -6.08 -6.98 14.25
CA ARG A 91 -5.26 -7.85 15.11
C ARG A 91 -3.78 -7.47 15.15
N SER A 92 -3.30 -6.64 14.23
CA SER A 92 -1.87 -6.33 14.16
C SER A 92 -1.59 -5.05 13.41
N ASN A 93 -0.56 -4.33 13.84
CA ASN A 93 0.01 -3.23 13.07
C ASN A 93 1.50 -3.48 12.95
N GLY A 94 2.07 -3.35 11.75
CA GLY A 94 3.48 -3.63 11.57
C GLY A 94 4.04 -3.22 10.23
N ILE A 95 5.35 -3.18 10.18
CA ILE A 95 6.16 -3.00 8.98
C ILE A 95 6.80 -4.34 8.60
N GLY A 96 6.78 -4.66 7.32
CA GLY A 96 7.43 -5.82 6.72
C GLY A 96 8.45 -5.39 5.67
N ILE A 97 9.53 -6.16 5.55
CA ILE A 97 10.50 -6.08 4.46
C ILE A 97 10.55 -7.47 3.82
N ALA A 98 10.54 -7.51 2.49
CA ALA A 98 10.61 -8.73 1.71
C ALA A 98 11.75 -8.72 0.69
N ASP A 99 12.12 -9.90 0.21
CA ASP A 99 13.14 -10.09 -0.80
C ASP A 99 12.62 -9.81 -2.22
N LEU A 100 13.50 -9.96 -3.21
CA LEU A 100 13.18 -9.76 -4.63
C LEU A 100 12.13 -10.73 -5.19
N GLN A 101 11.77 -11.77 -4.42
CA GLN A 101 10.73 -12.74 -4.74
C GLN A 101 9.44 -12.49 -3.93
N GLY A 102 9.37 -11.39 -3.18
CA GLY A 102 8.23 -11.04 -2.32
C GLY A 102 8.12 -11.89 -1.05
N ARG A 103 9.17 -12.66 -0.71
CA ARG A 103 9.18 -13.46 0.52
C ARG A 103 9.54 -12.56 1.70
N PRO A 104 8.82 -12.63 2.83
CA PRO A 104 9.15 -11.81 3.99
C PRO A 104 10.56 -12.16 4.50
N ILE A 105 11.36 -11.14 4.77
CA ILE A 105 12.68 -11.22 5.42
C ILE A 105 12.53 -10.77 6.87
N TYR A 106 11.97 -9.58 7.07
CA TYR A 106 11.80 -8.98 8.40
C TYR A 106 10.37 -8.54 8.62
N GLN A 107 9.91 -8.69 9.85
CA GLN A 107 8.66 -8.10 10.31
C GLN A 107 8.83 -7.51 11.70
N CYS A 108 8.38 -6.27 11.87
CA CYS A 108 8.30 -5.60 13.17
C CYS A 108 6.89 -5.05 13.37
N GLY A 109 6.26 -5.32 14.51
CA GLY A 109 4.92 -4.80 14.74
C GLY A 109 4.37 -5.09 16.12
N ILE A 110 3.25 -4.44 16.42
CA ILE A 110 2.42 -4.73 17.59
C ILE A 110 1.37 -5.75 17.15
N TYR A 111 1.41 -6.92 17.75
CA TYR A 111 0.50 -8.00 17.44
C TYR A 111 -0.40 -8.31 18.63
N ARG A 112 -1.70 -8.40 18.38
CA ARG A 112 -2.73 -8.74 19.34
C ARG A 112 -3.56 -9.90 18.80
N ASP A 113 -3.18 -11.10 19.22
CA ASP A 113 -3.97 -12.28 18.95
C ASP A 113 -4.50 -12.86 20.26
N PRO A 114 -5.83 -12.77 20.49
CA PRO A 114 -6.45 -13.30 21.69
C PRO A 114 -6.36 -14.82 21.79
N SER A 115 -6.06 -15.54 20.70
CA SER A 115 -5.93 -17.00 20.68
C SER A 115 -4.50 -17.50 20.92
N HIS A 116 -3.50 -16.61 20.94
CA HIS A 116 -2.11 -17.02 21.14
C HIS A 116 -1.85 -17.34 22.62
N ALA A 117 -1.87 -18.64 22.96
CA ALA A 117 -1.80 -19.16 24.33
C ALA A 117 -0.59 -18.63 25.13
N GLY A 118 0.53 -18.31 24.47
CA GLY A 118 1.72 -17.75 25.11
C GLY A 118 1.57 -16.31 25.63
N ARG A 119 0.55 -15.55 25.20
CA ARG A 119 0.41 -14.11 25.50
C ARG A 119 -0.73 -13.77 26.44
N ASN A 120 -1.62 -14.72 26.74
CA ASN A 120 -2.88 -14.47 27.47
C ASN A 120 -3.64 -13.24 26.91
N GLY A 121 -3.65 -13.08 25.59
CA GLY A 121 -4.32 -11.96 24.89
C GLY A 121 -3.65 -10.59 25.02
N LYS A 122 -2.46 -10.50 25.63
CA LYS A 122 -1.70 -9.24 25.69
C LYS A 122 -1.08 -8.90 24.33
N PRO A 123 -1.02 -7.60 23.98
CA PRO A 123 -0.27 -7.18 22.79
C PRO A 123 1.23 -7.43 23.01
N ALA A 124 1.96 -7.67 21.92
CA ALA A 124 3.40 -7.85 21.96
C ALA A 124 4.07 -7.11 20.81
N ILE A 125 5.26 -6.57 21.05
CA ILE A 125 6.16 -6.15 19.97
C ILE A 125 6.87 -7.42 19.49
N ILE A 126 6.70 -7.76 18.23
CA ILE A 126 7.38 -8.89 17.59
C ILE A 126 8.43 -8.33 16.65
N LEU A 127 9.64 -8.87 16.70
CA LEU A 127 10.63 -8.79 15.63
C LEU A 127 10.88 -10.21 15.14
N ARG A 128 10.70 -10.47 13.85
CA ARG A 128 10.93 -11.79 13.26
C ARG A 128 11.86 -11.68 12.06
N ASP A 129 12.84 -12.56 12.04
CA ASP A 129 13.70 -12.83 10.89
C ASP A 129 13.23 -14.16 10.28
N PHE A 130 12.73 -14.12 9.06
CA PHE A 130 12.17 -15.28 8.37
C PHE A 130 13.24 -16.12 7.65
N GLU A 131 14.44 -15.60 7.45
CA GLU A 131 15.54 -16.34 6.83
C GLU A 131 16.17 -17.30 7.84
N THR A 132 16.39 -16.83 9.07
CA THR A 132 16.98 -17.62 10.15
C THR A 132 15.92 -18.37 10.97
N GLY A 133 14.68 -17.90 10.95
CA GLY A 133 13.61 -18.37 11.83
C GLY A 133 13.68 -17.81 13.25
N ASP A 134 14.67 -16.95 13.53
CA ASP A 134 14.82 -16.30 14.83
C ASP A 134 13.75 -15.22 15.03
N GLY A 135 13.38 -15.01 16.28
CA GLY A 135 12.40 -14.00 16.63
C GLY A 135 12.52 -13.56 18.07
N TRP A 136 12.24 -12.27 18.29
CA TRP A 136 12.17 -11.66 19.60
C TRP A 136 10.75 -11.17 19.83
N GLU A 137 10.26 -11.40 21.04
CA GLU A 137 8.95 -10.93 21.44
C GLU A 137 9.04 -10.19 22.78
N ILE A 138 8.45 -9.00 22.84
CA ILE A 138 8.26 -8.25 24.08
C ILE A 138 6.76 -8.19 24.38
N ILE A 139 6.32 -8.95 25.38
CA ILE A 139 4.92 -8.94 25.84
C ILE A 139 4.67 -7.63 26.59
N LEU A 140 3.71 -6.84 26.10
CA LEU A 140 3.32 -5.59 26.73
C LEU A 140 2.28 -5.88 27.82
N GLY A 141 2.63 -5.58 29.06
CA GLY A 141 1.69 -5.69 30.18
C GLY A 141 1.99 -4.65 31.24
N ASN A 142 0.95 -4.13 31.87
CA ASN A 142 1.12 -3.38 33.11
C ASN A 142 1.58 -4.35 34.20
N SER A 143 2.68 -4.01 34.88
CA SER A 143 2.93 -4.53 36.22
C SER A 143 1.78 -4.03 37.10
N SER A 144 0.87 -4.91 37.51
CA SER A 144 0.00 -4.63 38.64
C SER A 144 0.90 -4.28 39.83
N LYS A 145 0.90 -3.00 40.23
CA LYS A 145 1.42 -2.58 41.53
C LYS A 145 0.42 -2.95 42.62
#